data_AF-A0A5B7C2S5-F1
#
_entry.id   AF-A0A5B7C2S5-F1
#
_cell.length_a   1.000
_cell.length_b   1.000
_cell.length_c   1.000
_cell.angle_alpha   90.00
_cell.angle_beta   90.00
_cell.angle_gamma   90.00
#
_symmetry.space_group_name_H-M   'P 1'
#
loop_
_entity.id
_entity.type
_entity.pdbx_description
1 polymer ?
#
loop_
_entity_poly.entity_id
_entity_poly.type
_entity_poly.pdbx_seq_one_letter_code
_entity_poly.pdbx_strand_id
1 'polypeptide(L)'
;MASLTLQLLFFASLVIPRSCYADAESIKPAALFVFGDSLFDSGNNQYIDGSRQSPTNCWPYGETFFEHPTGRVCDGRIVPDFIALFAKLPILSPYLQPGEHDFTDGTNFASAGSGVLDDTHAGTVPAPLSLSLTSIILILFSALRLHVDEVELVEGFGFLNQDLG
;
A
#
# COMPACT_ATOMS: atom_id res chain seq x y z
N MET A 1 56.01 -31.50 -20.59
CA MET A 1 55.70 -30.52 -19.53
C MET A 1 54.43 -29.74 -19.87
N ALA A 2 54.41 -28.94 -20.95
CA ALA A 2 53.25 -28.09 -21.32
C ALA A 2 51.93 -28.83 -21.64
N SER A 3 52.00 -30.06 -22.17
CA SER A 3 50.79 -30.84 -22.50
C SER A 3 50.07 -31.37 -21.26
N LEU A 4 50.81 -31.74 -20.21
CA LEU A 4 50.25 -32.28 -18.97
C LEU A 4 49.58 -31.16 -18.17
N THR A 5 50.18 -29.97 -18.17
CA THR A 5 49.61 -28.77 -17.55
C THR A 5 48.30 -28.34 -18.21
N LEU A 6 48.20 -28.47 -19.54
CA LEU A 6 46.96 -28.12 -20.26
C LEU A 6 45.81 -29.09 -19.94
N GLN A 7 46.11 -30.39 -19.83
CA GLN A 7 45.12 -31.41 -19.45
C GLN A 7 44.65 -31.23 -18.01
N LEU A 8 45.56 -30.93 -17.07
CA LEU A 8 45.21 -30.65 -15.68
C LEU A 8 44.27 -29.43 -15.53
N LEU A 9 44.50 -28.36 -16.31
CA LEU A 9 43.64 -27.18 -16.32
C LEU A 9 42.24 -27.47 -16.89
N PHE A 10 42.15 -28.33 -17.91
CA PHE A 10 40.87 -28.74 -18.50
C PHE A 10 40.02 -29.53 -17.50
N PHE A 11 40.61 -30.51 -16.81
CA PHE A 11 39.92 -31.28 -15.78
C PHE A 11 39.58 -30.43 -14.54
N ALA A 12 40.44 -29.50 -14.14
CA ALA A 12 40.15 -28.56 -13.06
C ALA A 12 38.89 -27.71 -13.37
N SER A 13 38.71 -27.27 -14.62
CA SER A 13 37.52 -26.52 -15.03
C SER A 13 36.22 -27.35 -15.00
N LEU A 14 36.33 -28.67 -15.13
CA LEU A 14 35.19 -29.59 -15.11
C LEU A 14 34.75 -29.96 -13.69
N VAL A 15 35.66 -29.81 -12.71
CA VAL A 15 35.42 -30.12 -11.29
C VAL A 15 34.99 -28.89 -10.49
N ILE A 16 35.06 -27.68 -11.05
CA ILE A 16 34.39 -26.52 -10.44
C ILE A 16 32.89 -26.72 -10.70
N PRO A 17 32.07 -27.08 -9.68
CA PRO A 17 30.64 -27.02 -9.88
C PRO A 17 30.32 -25.60 -10.32
N ARG A 18 29.71 -25.44 -11.49
CA ARG A 18 28.99 -24.21 -11.81
C ARG A 18 27.90 -24.12 -10.76
N SER A 19 28.23 -23.53 -9.62
CA SER A 19 27.26 -23.07 -8.66
C SER A 19 26.52 -21.99 -9.43
N CYS A 20 25.45 -22.41 -10.10
CA CYS A 20 24.39 -21.50 -10.45
C CYS A 20 23.91 -20.98 -9.10
N TYR A 21 24.48 -19.86 -8.65
CA TYR A 21 23.74 -18.94 -7.82
C TYR A 21 22.54 -18.56 -8.68
N ALA A 22 21.49 -19.38 -8.61
CA ALA A 22 20.16 -18.84 -8.71
C ALA A 22 20.12 -17.86 -7.55
N ASP A 23 20.46 -16.60 -7.84
CA ASP A 23 20.09 -15.49 -6.99
C ASP A 23 18.60 -15.70 -6.76
N ALA A 24 18.25 -16.10 -5.53
CA ALA A 24 16.85 -16.25 -5.16
C ALA A 24 16.25 -14.90 -5.51
N GLU A 25 15.38 -14.89 -6.53
CA GLU A 25 14.85 -13.69 -7.16
C GLU A 25 14.60 -12.66 -6.08
N SER A 26 15.46 -11.64 -6.01
CA SER A 26 15.42 -10.67 -4.91
C SER A 26 14.04 -10.04 -4.98
N ILE A 27 13.15 -10.45 -4.06
CA ILE A 27 11.83 -9.89 -3.94
C ILE A 27 12.08 -8.43 -3.64
N LYS A 28 11.89 -7.58 -4.66
CA LYS A 28 12.05 -6.15 -4.49
C LYS A 28 11.07 -5.72 -3.39
N PRO A 29 11.51 -4.94 -2.40
CA PRO A 29 10.59 -4.41 -1.41
C PRO A 29 9.46 -3.67 -2.14
N ALA A 30 8.24 -4.05 -1.80
CA ALA A 30 7.02 -3.41 -2.29
C ALA A 30 6.82 -2.09 -1.55
N ALA A 31 6.27 -1.09 -2.22
CA ALA A 31 5.71 0.09 -1.55
C ALA A 31 4.26 0.23 -1.96
N LEU A 32 3.41 0.71 -1.04
CA LEU A 32 1.98 0.91 -1.29
C LEU A 32 1.62 2.39 -1.17
N PHE A 33 1.19 2.98 -2.27
CA PHE A 33 0.68 4.34 -2.32
C PHE A 33 -0.82 4.32 -2.57
N VAL A 34 -1.59 4.93 -1.66
CA VAL A 34 -3.05 4.87 -1.67
C VAL A 34 -3.60 6.25 -2.04
N PHE A 35 -4.54 6.28 -2.98
CA PHE A 35 -5.28 7.47 -3.37
C PHE A 35 -6.77 7.15 -3.36
N GLY A 36 -7.61 8.13 -3.11
CA GLY A 36 -9.06 7.93 -3.08
C GLY A 36 -9.79 8.92 -2.18
N ASP A 37 -11.00 8.54 -1.81
CA ASP A 37 -11.90 9.31 -0.98
C ASP A 37 -11.90 8.81 0.48
N SER A 38 -12.97 9.11 1.22
CA SER A 38 -13.20 8.72 2.61
C SER A 38 -13.07 7.22 2.88
N LEU A 39 -13.37 6.36 1.89
CA LEU A 39 -13.31 4.90 2.07
C LEU A 39 -11.87 4.39 2.21
N PHE A 40 -10.91 5.15 1.69
CA PHE A 40 -9.50 4.80 1.70
C PHE A 40 -8.67 5.73 2.59
N ASP A 41 -9.26 6.80 3.13
CA ASP A 41 -8.58 7.80 3.96
C ASP A 41 -8.16 7.21 5.32
N SER A 42 -6.84 7.17 5.57
CA SER A 42 -6.28 6.69 6.84
C SER A 42 -6.30 7.74 7.97
N GLY A 43 -6.84 8.93 7.72
CA GLY A 43 -6.90 10.04 8.67
C GLY A 43 -6.26 11.34 8.18
N ASN A 44 -6.00 11.49 6.88
CA ASN A 44 -5.45 12.73 6.30
C ASN A 44 -6.32 13.92 6.63
N ASN A 45 -7.64 13.73 6.61
CA ASN A 45 -8.57 14.80 6.86
C ASN A 45 -8.43 15.40 8.27
N GLN A 46 -7.86 14.71 9.26
CA GLN A 46 -7.61 15.30 10.60
C GLN A 46 -6.68 16.52 10.59
N TYR A 47 -5.88 16.65 9.53
CA TYR A 47 -4.79 17.62 9.42
C TYR A 47 -5.10 18.75 8.44
N ILE A 48 -6.30 18.76 7.84
CA ILE A 48 -6.81 19.86 7.02
C ILE A 48 -7.48 20.90 7.94
N ASP A 49 -7.30 22.19 7.66
CA ASP A 49 -7.88 23.26 8.49
C ASP A 49 -9.41 23.13 8.62
N GLY A 50 -9.92 23.24 9.86
CA GLY A 50 -11.35 23.19 10.17
C GLY A 50 -11.93 21.79 10.43
N SER A 51 -11.18 20.71 10.18
CA SER A 51 -11.66 19.33 10.33
C SER A 51 -11.51 18.72 11.74
N ARG A 52 -10.82 19.41 12.66
CA ARG A 52 -10.54 18.90 14.02
C ARG A 52 -11.79 18.50 14.80
N GLN A 53 -12.94 19.05 14.46
CA GLN A 53 -14.25 18.74 15.06
C GLN A 53 -15.01 17.62 14.34
N SER A 54 -14.35 16.89 13.41
CA SER A 54 -14.97 15.76 12.71
C SER A 54 -15.43 14.67 13.70
N PRO A 55 -16.62 14.07 13.51
CA PRO A 55 -17.06 12.90 14.27
C PRO A 55 -16.04 11.75 14.23
N THR A 56 -15.24 11.64 13.17
CA THR A 56 -14.20 10.60 13.05
C THR A 56 -13.05 10.74 14.07
N ASN A 57 -13.02 11.85 14.81
CA ASN A 57 -12.05 12.11 15.88
C ASN A 57 -12.63 11.84 17.28
N CYS A 58 -13.84 11.29 17.39
CA CYS A 58 -14.44 10.90 18.66
C CYS A 58 -14.74 9.41 18.73
N TRP A 59 -15.00 8.90 19.93
CA TRP A 59 -15.49 7.54 20.14
C TRP A 59 -16.86 7.37 19.42
N PRO A 60 -17.17 6.22 18.79
CA PRO A 60 -16.47 4.92 18.82
C PRO A 60 -15.41 4.69 17.74
N TYR A 61 -15.07 5.70 16.93
CA TYR A 61 -14.14 5.51 15.81
C TYR A 61 -12.77 5.01 16.27
N GLY A 62 -12.23 4.03 15.54
CA GLY A 62 -10.97 3.33 15.82
C GLY A 62 -10.97 2.34 16.99
N GLU A 63 -12.09 2.15 17.71
CA GLU A 63 -12.16 1.30 18.91
C GLU A 63 -11.71 -0.16 18.69
N THR A 64 -12.09 -0.78 17.58
CA THR A 64 -11.91 -2.24 17.37
C THR A 64 -10.46 -2.65 17.09
N PHE A 65 -9.59 -1.73 16.66
CA PHE A 65 -8.22 -2.06 16.26
C PHE A 65 -7.17 -1.07 16.77
N PHE A 66 -7.44 0.24 16.71
CA PHE A 66 -6.49 1.26 17.12
C PHE A 66 -6.66 1.68 18.58
N GLU A 67 -7.80 1.35 19.20
CA GLU A 67 -8.18 1.71 20.57
C GLU A 67 -8.27 3.23 20.80
N HIS A 68 -8.23 4.02 19.73
CA HIS A 68 -8.43 5.47 19.74
C HIS A 68 -8.91 5.98 18.37
N PRO A 69 -9.57 7.15 18.30
CA PRO A 69 -9.92 7.77 17.04
C PRO A 69 -8.69 8.10 16.21
N THR A 70 -8.70 7.65 14.95
CA THR A 70 -7.62 7.90 13.96
C THR A 70 -8.05 8.82 12.83
N GLY A 71 -9.32 9.27 12.82
CA GLY A 71 -9.86 10.13 11.77
C GLY A 71 -10.41 9.36 10.57
N ARG A 72 -10.18 8.04 10.53
CA ARG A 72 -10.81 7.11 9.60
C ARG A 72 -12.34 7.11 9.78
N VAL A 73 -13.08 6.96 8.69
CA VAL A 73 -14.55 6.81 8.71
C VAL A 73 -14.95 5.37 9.04
N CYS A 74 -14.30 4.76 10.04
CA CYS A 74 -14.58 3.41 10.51
C CYS A 74 -14.07 3.16 11.94
N ASP A 75 -14.61 2.13 12.60
CA ASP A 75 -14.23 1.74 13.96
C ASP A 75 -12.93 0.93 14.02
N GLY A 76 -12.23 0.71 12.90
CA GLY A 76 -11.06 -0.14 12.84
C GLY A 76 -10.22 0.07 11.57
N ARG A 77 -9.86 -1.03 10.91
CA ARG A 77 -9.05 -1.04 9.69
C ARG A 77 -9.88 -0.77 8.43
N ILE A 78 -9.27 -0.10 7.47
CA ILE A 78 -9.82 0.13 6.12
C ILE A 78 -9.21 -0.83 5.10
N VAL A 79 -9.79 -0.91 3.89
CA VAL A 79 -9.32 -1.80 2.80
C VAL A 79 -7.80 -1.71 2.57
N PRO A 80 -7.17 -0.52 2.51
CA PRO A 80 -5.71 -0.41 2.38
C PRO A 80 -4.92 -1.10 3.48
N ASP A 81 -5.41 -1.14 4.71
CA ASP A 81 -4.71 -1.77 5.84
C ASP A 81 -4.65 -3.30 5.64
N PHE A 82 -5.69 -3.89 5.04
CA PHE A 82 -5.68 -5.31 4.69
C PHE A 82 -4.76 -5.59 3.50
N ILE A 83 -4.74 -4.73 2.48
CA ILE A 83 -3.80 -4.85 1.36
C ILE A 83 -2.36 -4.78 1.87
N ALA A 84 -2.04 -3.82 2.75
CA ALA A 84 -0.74 -3.70 3.39
C ALA A 84 -0.39 -4.97 4.19
N LEU A 85 -1.35 -5.50 4.97
CA LEU A 85 -1.17 -6.75 5.71
C LEU A 85 -0.80 -7.93 4.79
N PHE A 86 -1.52 -8.11 3.68
CA PHE A 86 -1.22 -9.17 2.70
C PHE A 86 0.14 -8.95 2.02
N ALA A 87 0.50 -7.70 1.74
CA ALA A 87 1.79 -7.31 1.18
C ALA A 87 2.94 -7.35 2.20
N LYS A 88 2.66 -7.67 3.48
CA LYS A 88 3.62 -7.63 4.60
C LYS A 88 4.26 -6.25 4.79
N LEU A 89 3.47 -5.20 4.54
CA LEU A 89 3.82 -3.81 4.78
C LEU A 89 3.26 -3.35 6.14
N PRO A 90 3.86 -2.32 6.77
CA PRO A 90 3.25 -1.66 7.90
C PRO A 90 1.92 -1.00 7.51
N ILE A 91 1.08 -0.69 8.51
CA ILE A 91 -0.07 0.18 8.29
C ILE A 91 0.43 1.53 7.82
N LEU A 92 -0.09 1.98 6.68
CA LEU A 92 0.36 3.20 6.03
C LEU A 92 -0.07 4.45 6.80
N SER A 93 0.89 5.32 7.07
CA SER A 93 0.64 6.61 7.70
C SER A 93 -0.15 7.55 6.77
N PRO A 94 -1.02 8.41 7.30
CA PRO A 94 -1.61 9.52 6.55
C PRO A 94 -0.51 10.48 6.07
N TYR A 95 -0.51 10.82 4.79
CA TYR A 95 0.44 11.76 4.19
C TYR A 95 0.49 13.13 4.90
N LEU A 96 -0.66 13.65 5.34
CA LEU A 96 -0.74 14.96 6.00
C LEU A 96 -0.41 14.94 7.50
N GLN A 97 -0.13 13.77 8.09
CA GLN A 97 0.22 13.70 9.50
C GLN A 97 1.47 14.54 9.79
N PRO A 98 1.51 15.40 10.83
CA PRO A 98 2.71 16.16 11.16
C PRO A 98 3.83 15.26 11.69
N GLY A 99 5.07 15.53 11.30
CA GLY A 99 6.25 14.82 11.77
C GLY A 99 7.23 14.51 10.66
N GLU A 100 8.29 13.79 11.01
CA GLU A 100 9.17 13.18 10.01
C GLU A 100 8.51 11.93 9.44
N HIS A 101 8.55 11.78 8.12
CA HIS A 101 7.97 10.64 7.42
C HIS A 101 9.06 9.84 6.72
N ASP A 102 8.96 8.52 6.86
CA ASP A 102 9.63 7.56 6.00
C ASP A 102 8.60 6.94 5.06
N PHE A 103 8.74 7.20 3.76
CA PHE A 103 7.85 6.69 2.72
C PHE A 103 8.44 5.49 1.97
N THR A 104 9.45 4.83 2.54
CA THR A 104 10.08 3.64 1.93
C THR A 104 9.07 2.53 1.66
N ASP A 105 8.11 2.32 2.57
CA ASP A 105 7.03 1.34 2.43
C ASP A 105 5.75 1.91 1.77
N GLY A 106 5.76 3.20 1.44
CA GLY A 106 4.64 3.95 0.87
C GLY A 106 3.87 4.82 1.87
N THR A 107 2.75 5.40 1.44
CA THR A 107 1.89 6.27 2.25
C THR A 107 0.48 6.37 1.68
N ASN A 108 -0.43 6.95 2.46
CA ASN A 108 -1.81 7.14 2.07
C ASN A 108 -2.13 8.62 1.82
N PHE A 109 -2.54 8.94 0.60
CA PHE A 109 -2.98 10.25 0.12
C PHE A 109 -4.51 10.35 -0.05
N ALA A 110 -5.28 9.31 0.29
CA ALA A 110 -6.73 9.38 0.20
C ALA A 110 -7.29 10.40 1.20
N SER A 111 -8.34 11.10 0.81
CA SER A 111 -8.91 12.18 1.62
C SER A 111 -10.43 12.23 1.48
N ALA A 112 -11.13 12.27 2.60
CA ALA A 112 -12.59 12.38 2.61
C ALA A 112 -13.07 13.63 1.84
N GLY A 113 -14.03 13.43 0.94
CA GLY A 113 -14.55 14.47 0.05
C GLY A 113 -13.77 14.63 -1.25
N SER A 114 -12.68 13.89 -1.46
CA SER A 114 -12.01 13.84 -2.76
C SER A 114 -12.93 13.23 -3.81
N GLY A 115 -12.86 13.75 -5.03
CA GLY A 115 -13.68 13.28 -6.13
C GLY A 115 -12.96 13.34 -7.47
N VAL A 116 -13.66 12.85 -8.47
CA VAL A 116 -13.15 12.68 -9.84
C VAL A 116 -12.94 14.01 -10.55
N LEU A 117 -13.89 14.92 -10.35
CA LEU A 117 -13.97 16.17 -11.09
C LEU A 117 -13.27 17.24 -10.29
N ASP A 118 -12.60 18.16 -10.97
CA ASP A 118 -11.93 19.31 -10.35
C ASP A 118 -12.91 20.17 -9.52
N ASP A 119 -14.19 20.15 -9.90
CA ASP A 119 -15.28 20.86 -9.21
C ASP A 119 -15.81 20.12 -7.97
N THR A 120 -15.46 18.85 -7.77
CA THR A 120 -15.92 18.08 -6.61
C THR A 120 -15.27 18.64 -5.34
N HIS A 121 -16.09 19.28 -4.50
CA HIS A 121 -15.65 19.90 -3.24
C HIS A 121 -14.49 20.90 -3.40
N ALA A 122 -14.47 21.63 -4.52
CA ALA A 122 -13.46 22.64 -4.84
C ALA A 122 -13.20 23.60 -3.66
N GLY A 123 -11.95 23.67 -3.21
CA GLY A 123 -11.52 24.50 -2.08
C GLY A 123 -11.64 23.84 -0.68
N THR A 124 -12.22 22.65 -0.58
CA THR A 124 -12.31 21.89 0.70
C THR A 124 -11.15 20.91 0.87
N VAL A 125 -10.70 20.31 -0.23
CA VAL A 125 -9.59 19.35 -0.25
C VAL A 125 -8.34 20.04 -0.84
N PRO A 126 -7.18 20.00 -0.17
CA PRO A 126 -5.94 20.54 -0.73
C PRO A 126 -5.61 19.91 -2.09
N ALA A 127 -5.09 20.73 -3.02
CA ALA A 127 -4.65 20.30 -4.35
C ALA A 127 -3.79 19.01 -4.40
N PRO A 128 -2.86 18.72 -3.46
CA PRO A 128 -2.13 17.45 -3.49
C PRO A 128 -2.99 16.20 -3.23
N LEU A 129 -4.19 16.36 -2.66
CA LEU A 129 -5.13 15.28 -2.35
C LEU A 129 -6.29 15.19 -3.35
N SER A 130 -6.55 16.24 -4.14
CA SER A 130 -7.66 16.30 -5.11
C SER A 130 -7.39 15.53 -6.42
N LEU A 131 -6.54 14.49 -6.39
CA LEU A 131 -6.09 13.83 -7.61
C LEU A 131 -7.23 13.04 -8.28
N SER A 132 -7.68 13.59 -9.41
CA SER A 132 -8.68 13.07 -10.36
C SER A 132 -8.42 11.63 -10.83
N LEU A 133 -9.49 10.88 -11.15
CA LEU A 133 -9.47 9.46 -11.55
C LEU A 133 -8.53 9.11 -12.71
N THR A 134 -8.03 10.07 -13.49
CA THR A 134 -7.00 9.79 -14.49
C THR A 134 -5.71 9.23 -13.88
N SER A 135 -5.49 9.40 -12.57
CA SER A 135 -4.40 8.77 -11.81
C SER A 135 -4.81 7.47 -11.08
N ILE A 136 -6.11 7.14 -11.05
CA ILE A 136 -6.71 6.15 -10.11
C ILE A 136 -6.66 4.69 -10.62
N ILE A 137 -6.03 4.42 -11.77
CA ILE A 137 -5.68 3.05 -12.20
C ILE A 137 -4.24 2.66 -11.81
N LEU A 138 -3.59 3.35 -10.86
CA LEU A 138 -2.30 2.90 -10.34
C LEU A 138 -2.35 2.70 -8.82
N ILE A 139 -3.05 1.63 -8.41
CA ILE A 139 -2.39 0.75 -7.45
C ILE A 139 -1.15 0.26 -8.20
N LEU A 140 0.00 0.90 -8.00
CA LEU A 140 1.23 0.49 -8.67
C LEU A 140 1.64 -0.85 -8.04
N PHE A 141 1.07 -1.93 -8.55
CA PHE A 141 1.47 -3.31 -8.25
C PHE A 141 2.84 -3.57 -8.87
N SER A 142 3.89 -2.90 -8.37
CA SER A 142 5.25 -3.34 -8.66
C SER A 142 5.56 -4.68 -7.95
N ALA A 143 4.69 -5.13 -7.03
CA ALA A 143 4.97 -6.25 -6.14
C ALA A 143 4.01 -7.45 -6.23
N LEU A 144 2.85 -7.34 -6.91
CA LEU A 144 2.04 -8.52 -7.20
C LEU A 144 2.43 -9.12 -8.54
N ARG A 145 3.63 -9.69 -8.58
CA ARG A 145 3.89 -10.88 -9.41
C ARG A 145 3.57 -12.16 -8.60
N LEU A 146 2.59 -12.08 -7.70
CA LEU A 146 2.03 -13.27 -7.09
C LEU A 146 0.72 -13.57 -7.78
N HIS A 147 0.65 -14.82 -8.21
CA HIS A 147 -0.44 -15.54 -8.83
C HIS A 147 -1.72 -15.43 -8.00
N VAL A 148 -2.37 -14.27 -8.01
CA VAL A 148 -3.72 -14.08 -7.49
C VAL A 148 -4.60 -13.97 -8.72
N ASP A 149 -5.28 -15.07 -9.03
CA ASP A 149 -6.34 -15.09 -10.02
C ASP A 149 -7.36 -14.01 -9.64
N GLU A 150 -7.72 -13.12 -10.57
CA GLU A 150 -8.66 -11.99 -10.40
C GLU A 150 -9.99 -12.37 -9.69
N VAL A 151 -10.29 -13.66 -9.61
CA VAL A 151 -11.50 -14.25 -9.04
C VAL A 151 -11.57 -14.09 -7.51
N GLU A 152 -10.45 -14.17 -6.78
CA GLU A 152 -10.50 -14.21 -5.30
C GLU A 152 -10.72 -12.82 -4.67
N LEU A 153 -10.28 -11.75 -5.35
CA LEU A 153 -10.53 -10.37 -4.88
C LEU A 153 -12.00 -10.00 -5.03
N VAL A 154 -12.68 -10.46 -6.08
CA VAL A 154 -14.12 -10.17 -6.28
C VAL A 154 -14.98 -10.90 -5.24
N GLU A 155 -14.61 -12.12 -4.84
CA GLU A 155 -15.31 -12.84 -3.77
C GLU A 155 -15.09 -12.23 -2.38
N GLY A 156 -13.89 -11.69 -2.10
CA GLY A 156 -13.61 -10.94 -0.88
C GLY A 156 -14.46 -9.67 -0.72
N PHE A 157 -14.72 -8.94 -1.82
CA PHE A 157 -15.66 -7.81 -1.83
C PHE A 157 -17.13 -8.24 -1.70
N GLY A 158 -17.47 -9.47 -2.11
CA GLY A 158 -18.79 -10.06 -1.90
C GLY A 158 -19.10 -10.35 -0.43
N PHE A 159 -18.09 -10.69 0.36
CA PHE A 159 -18.24 -10.99 1.79
C PHE A 159 -18.52 -9.75 2.64
N LEU A 160 -17.90 -8.60 2.31
CA LEU A 160 -18.10 -7.34 3.03
C LEU A 160 -19.49 -6.71 2.85
N ASN A 161 -20.29 -7.18 1.87
CA ASN A 161 -21.67 -6.72 1.66
C ASN A 161 -22.72 -7.62 2.32
N GLN A 162 -22.35 -8.78 2.88
CA GLN A 162 -23.33 -9.72 3.47
C GLN A 162 -23.58 -9.49 4.97
N ASP A 163 -22.75 -8.68 5.65
CA ASP A 163 -22.88 -8.38 7.09
C ASP A 163 -23.58 -7.03 7.39
N LEU A 164 -24.20 -6.39 6.38
CA LEU A 164 -25.00 -5.16 6.53
C LEU A 164 -26.51 -5.38 6.33
N GLY A 165 -27.00 -6.59 6.59
CA GLY A 165 -28.43 -6.94 6.59
C GLY A 165 -29.07 -6.89 7.96
#